data_AF-A0A6I4NFG3-F1
#
_entry.id   AF-A0A6I4NFG3-F1
#
_cell.length_a   1.000
_cell.length_b   1.000
_cell.length_c   1.000
_cell.angle_alpha   90.00
_cell.angle_beta   90.00
_cell.angle_gamma   90.00
#
_symmetry.space_group_name_H-M   'P 1'
#
loop_
_entity.id
_entity.type
_entity.pdbx_description
1 polymer ?
#
loop_
_entity_poly.entity_id
_entity_poly.type
_entity_poly.pdbx_seq_one_letter_code
_entity_poly.pdbx_strand_id
1 'polypeptide(L)'
;MILGFSTHLNGKPTFFVEKIHVGIRIENKVGLSEAHVTPNYNFFVKSKCKPKIHSIREDPKDRWEKGKKIDFFINVRKKDMFRFAPVLPVVSTQSVYMSYAYNDIIEISINGQQLHDQNKILEFVKNDGFDTWEDFFNYFYPLIRKTKDNWYAAKIIHWTDLKY
;
A
#
# COMPACT_ATOMS: atom_id res chain seq x y z
N MET A 1 4.42 10.71 -10.84
CA MET A 1 3.02 10.82 -10.40
C MET A 1 3.00 10.63 -8.90
N ILE A 2 2.36 11.53 -8.17
CA ILE A 2 2.34 11.49 -6.70
C ILE A 2 1.56 10.26 -6.22
N LEU A 3 2.21 9.44 -5.41
CA LEU A 3 1.59 8.38 -4.61
C LEU A 3 1.73 8.76 -3.14
N GLY A 4 0.61 9.20 -2.54
CA GLY A 4 0.56 9.73 -1.19
C GLY A 4 0.33 8.65 -0.13
N PHE A 5 1.04 8.72 0.99
CA PHE A 5 0.90 7.81 2.12
C PHE A 5 0.52 8.58 3.38
N SER A 6 -0.43 8.03 4.14
CA SER A 6 -0.77 8.57 5.46
C SER A 6 0.27 8.11 6.47
N THR A 7 0.67 9.02 7.37
CA THR A 7 1.52 8.67 8.52
C THR A 7 0.72 8.10 9.69
N HIS A 8 -0.61 8.29 9.68
CA HIS A 8 -1.52 7.79 10.70
C HIS A 8 -2.83 7.27 10.06
N LEU A 9 -3.35 6.17 10.57
CA LEU A 9 -4.67 5.63 10.22
C LEU A 9 -5.37 5.21 11.52
N ASN A 10 -6.63 5.60 11.69
CA ASN A 10 -7.43 5.24 12.87
C ASN A 10 -6.71 5.55 14.21
N GLY A 11 -6.03 6.69 14.29
CA GLY A 11 -5.27 7.12 15.47
C GLY A 11 -3.94 6.41 15.70
N LYS A 12 -3.58 5.40 14.89
CA LYS A 12 -2.32 4.64 14.99
C LYS A 12 -1.30 5.12 13.94
N PRO A 13 0.00 5.17 14.27
CA PRO A 13 1.05 5.43 13.28
C PRO A 13 1.15 4.26 12.29
N THR A 14 1.32 4.56 11.00
CA THR A 14 1.39 3.53 9.93
C THR A 14 2.78 2.97 9.70
N PHE A 15 3.80 3.80 9.94
CA PHE A 15 5.20 3.56 9.60
C PHE A 15 5.42 3.13 8.13
N PHE A 16 4.56 3.61 7.22
CA PHE A 16 4.67 3.27 5.81
C PHE A 16 5.99 3.72 5.18
N VAL A 17 6.56 4.84 5.65
CA VAL A 17 7.85 5.34 5.15
C VAL A 17 8.95 4.31 5.43
N GLU A 18 9.04 3.84 6.68
CA GLU A 18 9.98 2.82 7.11
C GLU A 18 9.76 1.49 6.40
N LYS A 19 8.50 1.03 6.31
CA LYS A 19 8.12 -0.23 5.66
C LYS A 19 8.44 -0.21 4.16
N ILE A 20 8.20 0.91 3.47
CA ILE A 20 8.54 1.08 2.05
C ILE A 20 10.06 1.12 1.87
N HIS A 21 10.80 1.79 2.74
CA HIS A 21 12.27 1.78 2.70
C HIS A 21 12.87 0.37 2.82
N VAL A 22 12.31 -0.47 3.69
CA VAL A 22 12.69 -1.89 3.78
C VAL A 22 12.40 -2.59 2.46
N GLY A 23 11.20 -2.41 1.88
CA GLY A 23 10.82 -2.99 0.59
C GLY A 23 11.72 -2.57 -0.57
N ILE A 24 12.03 -1.26 -0.69
CA ILE A 24 12.91 -0.73 -1.74
C ILE A 24 14.31 -1.32 -1.62
N ARG A 25 14.86 -1.42 -0.41
CA ARG A 25 16.20 -1.97 -0.19
C ARG A 25 16.29 -3.44 -0.61
N ILE A 26 15.28 -4.24 -0.26
CA ILE A 26 15.28 -5.69 -0.53
C ILE A 26 15.00 -5.96 -2.01
N GLU A 27 13.96 -5.34 -2.56
CA GLU A 27 13.41 -5.72 -3.88
C GLU A 27 13.97 -4.88 -5.04
N ASN A 28 14.13 -3.57 -4.85
CA ASN A 28 14.58 -2.68 -5.92
C ASN A 28 16.09 -2.47 -5.94
N LYS A 29 16.77 -2.77 -4.82
CA LYS A 29 18.22 -2.59 -4.64
C LYS A 29 18.71 -1.17 -4.96
N VAL A 30 17.81 -0.18 -4.90
CA VAL A 30 18.15 1.24 -5.07
C VAL A 30 18.55 1.82 -3.71
N GLY A 31 19.61 2.63 -3.70
CA GLY A 31 20.10 3.30 -2.50
C GLY A 31 19.09 4.34 -1.98
N LEU A 32 18.83 4.31 -0.67
CA LEU A 32 18.16 5.38 0.05
C LEU A 32 19.24 6.32 0.60
N SER A 33 19.11 7.61 0.29
CA SER A 33 19.96 8.66 0.86
C SER A 33 19.33 9.31 2.09
N GLU A 34 20.12 10.06 2.86
CA GLU A 34 19.63 10.85 4.00
C GLU A 34 18.52 11.84 3.61
N ALA A 35 18.50 12.32 2.37
CA ALA A 35 17.45 13.19 1.83
C ALA A 35 16.05 12.54 1.80
N HIS A 36 15.97 11.22 1.96
CA HIS A 36 14.71 10.45 2.00
C HIS A 36 14.25 10.15 3.43
N VAL A 37 15.02 10.55 4.43
CA VAL A 37 14.71 10.32 5.85
C VAL A 37 13.91 11.52 6.38
N THR A 38 12.73 11.26 6.93
CA THR A 38 11.88 12.30 7.53
C THR A 38 12.42 12.68 8.92
N PRO A 39 12.12 13.88 9.46
CA PRO A 39 12.52 14.24 10.83
C PRO A 39 12.02 13.27 11.91
N ASN A 40 10.86 12.65 11.70
CA ASN A 40 10.23 11.71 12.64
C ASN A 40 10.49 10.23 12.26
N TYR A 41 11.53 9.97 11.47
CA TYR A 41 11.82 8.63 10.97
C TYR A 41 12.21 7.68 12.12
N ASN A 42 11.55 6.53 12.19
CA ASN A 42 11.78 5.58 13.27
C ASN A 42 12.73 4.44 12.83
N PHE A 43 14.02 4.60 13.12
CA PHE A 43 15.05 3.59 12.80
C PHE A 43 14.82 2.24 13.50
N PHE A 44 14.26 2.24 14.70
CA PHE A 44 13.94 1.01 15.41
C PHE A 44 12.82 0.24 14.70
N VAL A 45 11.73 0.91 14.30
CA VAL A 45 10.66 0.29 13.52
C VAL A 45 11.19 -0.22 12.19
N LYS A 46 11.98 0.59 11.47
CA LYS A 46 12.62 0.17 10.21
C LYS A 46 13.41 -1.14 10.36
N SER A 47 14.07 -1.36 11.51
CA SER A 47 14.88 -2.56 11.74
C SER A 47 14.05 -3.84 11.96
N LYS A 48 12.74 -3.71 12.24
CA LYS A 48 11.88 -4.84 12.65
C LYS A 48 10.65 -5.04 11.76
N CYS A 49 10.21 -4.00 11.03
CA CYS A 49 8.97 -4.05 10.27
C CYS A 49 9.09 -4.96 9.04
N LYS A 50 7.95 -5.52 8.62
CA LYS A 50 7.83 -6.20 7.33
C LYS A 50 7.77 -5.16 6.19
N PRO A 51 8.30 -5.49 5.00
CA PRO A 51 8.32 -4.55 3.90
C PRO A 51 6.91 -4.28 3.35
N LYS A 52 6.66 -3.02 2.98
CA LYS A 52 5.53 -2.65 2.12
C LYS A 52 6.04 -2.54 0.69
N ILE A 53 5.53 -3.38 -0.21
CA ILE A 53 6.10 -3.58 -1.55
C ILE A 53 5.13 -3.25 -2.68
N HIS A 54 3.86 -3.04 -2.36
CA HIS A 54 2.88 -2.50 -3.29
C HIS A 54 1.89 -1.60 -2.55
N SER A 55 0.96 -0.98 -3.28
CA SER A 55 -0.15 -0.25 -2.67
C SER A 55 -1.46 -0.46 -3.41
N ILE A 56 -2.54 -0.67 -2.66
CA ILE A 56 -3.91 -0.68 -3.20
C ILE A 56 -4.42 0.76 -3.33
N ARG A 57 -4.92 1.15 -4.51
CA ARG A 57 -5.45 2.50 -4.79
C ARG A 57 -6.67 2.47 -5.70
N GLU A 58 -7.67 3.30 -5.38
CA GLU A 58 -8.66 3.69 -6.37
C GLU A 58 -7.97 4.35 -7.57
N ASP A 59 -8.36 3.93 -8.78
CA ASP A 59 -7.88 4.50 -10.02
C ASP A 59 -8.98 4.53 -11.11
N PRO A 60 -10.08 5.27 -10.89
CA PRO A 60 -11.23 5.27 -11.79
C PRO A 60 -10.93 5.85 -13.18
N LYS A 61 -9.79 6.55 -13.34
CA LYS A 61 -9.32 7.13 -14.60
C LYS A 61 -8.18 6.34 -15.24
N ASP A 62 -7.91 5.13 -14.73
CA ASP A 62 -6.89 4.21 -15.24
C ASP A 62 -5.51 4.87 -15.48
N ARG A 63 -5.06 5.69 -14.53
CA ARG A 63 -3.86 6.54 -14.71
C ARG A 63 -2.55 5.80 -14.42
N TRP A 64 -2.63 4.72 -13.64
CA TRP A 64 -1.47 3.91 -13.28
C TRP A 64 -1.28 2.77 -14.27
N GLU A 65 -0.11 2.73 -14.89
CA GLU A 65 0.30 1.77 -15.91
C GLU A 65 1.80 1.46 -15.76
N LYS A 66 2.24 0.34 -16.33
CA LYS A 66 3.66 -0.05 -16.31
C LYS A 66 4.55 1.08 -16.87
N GLY A 67 5.67 1.34 -16.20
CA GLY A 67 6.64 2.38 -16.58
C GLY A 67 6.32 3.78 -16.03
N LYS A 68 5.09 4.03 -15.55
CA LYS A 68 4.73 5.32 -14.94
C LYS A 68 5.64 5.61 -13.75
N LYS A 69 6.20 6.81 -13.66
CA LYS A 69 7.04 7.21 -12.52
C LYS A 69 6.19 7.46 -11.28
N ILE A 70 6.60 6.92 -10.15
CA ILE A 70 6.00 7.05 -8.83
C ILE A 70 6.85 8.02 -8.02
N ASP A 71 6.22 9.08 -7.54
CA ASP A 71 6.81 9.97 -6.54
C ASP A 71 6.15 9.69 -5.19
N PHE A 72 6.91 9.11 -4.25
CA PHE A 72 6.42 8.72 -2.94
C PHE A 72 6.39 9.91 -2.00
N PHE A 73 5.20 10.28 -1.52
CA PHE A 73 5.03 11.45 -0.65
C PHE A 73 4.24 11.14 0.61
N ILE A 74 4.61 11.79 1.71
CA ILE A 74 3.73 12.03 2.85
C ILE A 74 3.28 13.49 2.85
N ASN A 75 2.25 13.80 3.62
CA ASN A 75 1.74 15.18 3.77
C ASN A 75 1.40 15.86 2.44
N VAL A 76 0.85 15.09 1.49
CA VAL A 76 0.50 15.59 0.15
C VAL A 76 -0.42 16.82 0.27
N ARG A 77 -0.08 17.89 -0.45
CA ARG A 77 -0.76 19.21 -0.46
C ARG A 77 -0.70 19.98 0.87
N LYS A 78 0.24 19.65 1.77
CA LYS A 78 0.54 20.43 2.97
C LYS A 78 1.91 21.11 2.87
N LYS A 79 2.17 22.10 3.72
CA LYS A 79 3.44 22.85 3.76
C LYS A 79 4.65 21.93 4.02
N ASP A 80 4.44 20.85 4.76
CA ASP A 80 5.41 19.83 5.14
C ASP A 80 5.35 18.57 4.25
N MET A 81 4.87 18.72 3.00
CA MET A 81 4.91 17.68 1.98
C MET A 81 6.35 17.22 1.73
N PHE A 82 6.59 15.92 1.84
CA PHE A 82 7.96 15.38 1.81
C PHE A 82 8.05 14.15 0.91
N ARG A 83 8.99 14.18 -0.04
CA ARG A 83 9.29 13.05 -0.92
C ARG A 83 10.23 12.12 -0.18
N PHE A 84 9.71 11.01 0.31
CA PHE A 84 10.48 10.10 1.17
C PHE A 84 11.16 8.98 0.41
N ALA A 85 11.07 8.86 -0.91
CA ALA A 85 11.82 7.83 -1.63
C ALA A 85 12.25 8.31 -3.02
N PRO A 86 13.26 7.65 -3.63
CA PRO A 86 13.59 7.87 -5.03
C PRO A 86 12.37 7.66 -5.94
N VAL A 87 12.43 8.25 -7.12
CA VAL A 87 11.41 8.03 -8.14
C VAL A 87 11.57 6.63 -8.73
N LEU A 88 10.56 5.77 -8.54
CA LEU A 88 10.56 4.41 -9.09
C LEU A 88 9.53 4.27 -10.21
N PRO A 89 9.76 3.42 -11.21
CA PRO A 89 8.71 3.07 -12.16
C PRO A 89 7.69 2.13 -11.53
N VAL A 90 6.43 2.23 -11.94
CA VAL A 90 5.46 1.14 -11.78
C VAL A 90 5.98 -0.06 -12.57
N VAL A 91 6.20 -1.18 -11.89
CA VAL A 91 6.64 -2.43 -12.49
C VAL A 91 5.45 -3.16 -13.14
N SER A 92 4.33 -3.22 -12.43
CA SER A 92 3.08 -3.77 -12.94
C SER A 92 1.87 -3.28 -12.15
N THR A 93 0.69 -3.59 -12.65
CA THR A 93 -0.59 -3.32 -11.99
C THR A 93 -1.46 -4.57 -12.02
N GLN A 94 -2.30 -4.75 -11.01
CA GLN A 94 -3.32 -5.80 -10.96
C GLN A 94 -4.64 -5.19 -10.49
N SER A 95 -5.78 -5.64 -11.02
CA SER A 95 -7.08 -5.23 -10.47
C SER A 95 -7.31 -5.94 -9.16
N VAL A 96 -7.88 -5.25 -8.18
CA VAL A 96 -8.33 -5.86 -6.93
C VAL A 96 -9.77 -5.44 -6.66
N TYR A 97 -10.58 -6.44 -6.35
CA TYR A 97 -11.97 -6.28 -5.96
C TYR A 97 -12.12 -6.80 -4.55
N MET A 98 -12.78 -6.00 -3.71
CA MET A 98 -13.09 -6.36 -2.33
C MET A 98 -14.57 -6.25 -2.09
N SER A 99 -15.19 -7.31 -1.60
CA SER A 99 -16.61 -7.35 -1.20
C SER A 99 -16.72 -7.69 0.27
N TYR A 100 -17.80 -7.22 0.90
CA TYR A 100 -18.14 -7.62 2.26
C TYR A 100 -19.20 -8.72 2.23
N ALA A 101 -18.84 -9.92 2.69
CA ALA A 101 -19.71 -11.08 2.77
C ALA A 101 -20.16 -11.36 4.22
N TYR A 102 -21.05 -12.34 4.40
CA TYR A 102 -21.51 -12.80 5.72
C TYR A 102 -20.32 -13.14 6.65
N ASN A 103 -20.48 -12.90 7.96
CA ASN A 103 -19.49 -13.14 9.05
C ASN A 103 -18.28 -12.20 9.11
N ASP A 104 -18.43 -10.92 8.75
CA ASP A 104 -17.36 -9.91 8.86
C ASP A 104 -16.12 -10.18 8.00
N ILE A 105 -16.29 -10.88 6.89
CA ILE A 105 -15.18 -11.21 5.99
C ILE A 105 -15.15 -10.24 4.81
N ILE A 106 -13.99 -9.63 4.58
CA ILE A 106 -13.68 -9.00 3.30
C ILE A 106 -13.15 -10.09 2.38
N GLU A 107 -13.91 -10.41 1.34
CA GLU A 107 -13.44 -11.26 0.25
C GLU A 107 -12.56 -10.44 -0.69
N ILE A 108 -11.46 -11.02 -1.16
CA ILE A 108 -10.48 -10.33 -2.00
C ILE A 108 -10.28 -11.14 -3.27
N SER A 109 -10.46 -10.49 -4.43
CA SER A 109 -10.18 -11.07 -5.73
C SER A 109 -9.17 -10.20 -6.48
N ILE A 110 -8.12 -10.83 -7.01
CA ILE A 110 -7.07 -10.15 -7.78
C ILE A 110 -7.13 -10.65 -9.22
N ASN A 111 -7.21 -9.74 -10.18
CA ASN A 111 -7.39 -10.07 -11.60
C ASN A 111 -8.56 -11.06 -11.86
N GLY A 112 -9.61 -10.96 -11.05
CA GLY A 112 -10.79 -11.84 -11.11
C GLY A 112 -10.63 -13.20 -10.43
N GLN A 113 -9.47 -13.52 -9.85
CA GLN A 113 -9.25 -14.75 -9.10
C GLN A 113 -9.34 -14.48 -7.59
N GLN A 114 -10.19 -15.23 -6.89
CA GLN A 114 -10.38 -15.06 -5.45
C GLN A 114 -9.17 -15.62 -4.67
N LEU A 115 -8.71 -14.85 -3.69
CA LEU A 115 -7.73 -15.27 -2.69
C LEU A 115 -8.46 -16.04 -1.58
N HIS A 116 -8.38 -17.37 -1.59
CA HIS A 116 -9.02 -18.22 -0.57
C HIS A 116 -8.08 -18.61 0.58
N ASP A 117 -6.77 -18.61 0.34
CA ASP A 117 -5.78 -19.06 1.30
C ASP A 117 -5.52 -17.95 2.34
N GLN A 118 -5.77 -18.25 3.62
CA GLN A 118 -5.59 -17.30 4.72
C GLN A 118 -4.15 -16.80 4.85
N ASN A 119 -3.14 -17.65 4.60
CA ASN A 119 -1.74 -17.21 4.65
C ASN A 119 -1.44 -16.23 3.52
N LYS A 120 -1.96 -16.49 2.30
CA LYS A 120 -1.82 -15.56 1.17
C LYS A 120 -2.54 -14.24 1.43
N ILE A 121 -3.71 -14.24 2.06
CA ILE A 121 -4.41 -13.02 2.45
C ILE A 121 -3.58 -12.23 3.47
N LEU A 122 -3.05 -12.88 4.50
CA LEU A 122 -2.21 -12.21 5.50
C LEU A 122 -0.90 -11.67 4.89
N GLU A 123 -0.33 -12.37 3.92
CA GLU A 123 0.82 -11.87 3.16
C GLU A 123 0.45 -10.65 2.31
N PHE A 124 -0.66 -10.71 1.58
CA PHE A 124 -1.19 -9.60 0.79
C PHE A 124 -1.38 -8.32 1.64
N VAL A 125 -1.98 -8.47 2.82
CA VAL A 125 -2.21 -7.43 3.81
C VAL A 125 -0.89 -6.80 4.30
N LYS A 126 0.08 -7.65 4.65
CA LYS A 126 1.42 -7.19 5.09
C LYS A 126 2.18 -6.48 3.98
N ASN A 127 2.05 -6.95 2.74
CA ASN A 127 2.68 -6.35 1.58
C ASN A 127 2.07 -5.00 1.19
N ASP A 128 0.80 -4.75 1.56
CA ASP A 128 0.18 -3.41 1.57
C ASP A 128 0.52 -2.59 2.85
N GLY A 129 1.38 -3.12 3.72
CA GLY A 129 1.98 -2.42 4.86
C GLY A 129 1.16 -2.43 6.15
N PHE A 130 0.04 -3.14 6.21
CA PHE A 130 -0.73 -3.31 7.44
C PHE A 130 -0.08 -4.36 8.33
N ASP A 131 -0.03 -4.12 9.64
CA ASP A 131 0.59 -5.06 10.59
C ASP A 131 -0.35 -6.23 10.93
N THR A 132 -1.66 -6.00 10.88
CA THR A 132 -2.70 -6.97 11.23
C THR A 132 -3.84 -6.97 10.20
N TRP A 133 -4.57 -8.09 10.15
CA TRP A 133 -5.84 -8.16 9.40
C TRP A 133 -6.85 -7.13 9.90
N GLU A 134 -6.91 -6.91 11.21
CA GLU A 134 -7.85 -5.96 11.83
C GLU A 134 -7.58 -4.51 11.36
N ASP A 135 -6.32 -4.07 11.28
CA ASP A 135 -6.00 -2.73 10.79
C ASP A 135 -6.36 -2.56 9.30
N PHE A 136 -6.17 -3.62 8.50
CA PHE A 136 -6.58 -3.65 7.10
C PHE A 136 -8.10 -3.59 6.95
N PHE A 137 -8.81 -4.44 7.71
CA PHE A 137 -10.27 -4.49 7.74
C PHE A 137 -10.84 -3.13 8.14
N ASN A 138 -10.37 -2.54 9.25
CA ASN A 138 -10.84 -1.25 9.73
C ASN A 138 -10.58 -0.09 8.76
N TYR A 139 -9.59 -0.22 7.86
CA TYR A 139 -9.35 0.75 6.80
C TYR A 139 -10.27 0.55 5.60
N PHE A 140 -10.39 -0.69 5.08
CA PHE A 140 -11.13 -0.95 3.85
C PHE A 140 -12.64 -1.15 4.05
N TYR A 141 -13.08 -1.67 5.19
CA TYR A 141 -14.50 -1.91 5.47
C TYR A 141 -15.36 -0.65 5.29
N PRO A 142 -15.02 0.52 5.87
CA PRO A 142 -15.80 1.73 5.64
C PRO A 142 -15.84 2.17 4.16
N LEU A 143 -14.77 1.92 3.39
CA LEU A 143 -14.71 2.24 1.97
C LEU A 143 -15.63 1.33 1.16
N ILE A 144 -15.65 0.04 1.48
CA ILE A 144 -16.55 -0.95 0.89
C ILE A 144 -18.02 -0.60 1.19
N ARG A 145 -18.33 -0.31 2.46
CA ARG A 145 -19.70 0.03 2.91
C ARG A 145 -20.24 1.35 2.36
N LYS A 146 -19.36 2.22 1.87
CA LYS A 146 -19.75 3.49 1.25
C LYS A 146 -20.34 3.30 -0.15
N THR A 147 -20.05 2.18 -0.82
CA THR A 147 -20.60 1.91 -2.15
C THR A 147 -21.98 1.27 -2.03
N LYS A 148 -22.84 1.54 -3.03
CA LYS A 148 -24.24 1.07 -3.06
C LYS A 148 -24.35 -0.46 -2.93
N ASP A 149 -23.39 -1.14 -3.53
CA ASP A 149 -23.41 -2.59 -3.71
C ASP A 149 -22.42 -3.32 -2.76
N ASN A 150 -21.87 -2.61 -1.75
CA ASN A 150 -20.92 -3.15 -0.76
C ASN A 150 -19.68 -3.82 -1.38
N TRP A 151 -19.12 -3.22 -2.42
CA TRP A 151 -17.84 -3.63 -3.00
C TRP A 151 -16.94 -2.44 -3.30
N TYR A 152 -15.63 -2.69 -3.40
CA TYR A 152 -14.60 -1.70 -3.67
C TYR A 152 -13.68 -2.19 -4.78
N ALA A 153 -13.64 -1.48 -5.92
CA ALA A 153 -12.66 -1.68 -6.97
C ALA A 153 -11.45 -0.78 -6.75
N ALA A 154 -10.28 -1.39 -6.87
CA ALA A 154 -9.03 -0.67 -6.88
C ALA A 154 -8.02 -1.37 -7.79
N LYS A 155 -6.83 -0.80 -7.79
CA LYS A 155 -5.66 -1.32 -8.48
C LYS A 155 -4.54 -1.50 -7.47
N ILE A 156 -3.84 -2.61 -7.56
CA ILE A 156 -2.56 -2.82 -6.91
C ILE A 156 -1.50 -2.18 -7.78
N ILE A 157 -0.74 -1.25 -7.21
CA ILE A 157 0.39 -0.58 -7.88
C ILE A 157 1.67 -1.23 -7.36
N HIS A 158 2.35 -1.99 -8.22
CA HIS A 158 3.60 -2.64 -7.87
C HIS A 158 4.78 -1.77 -8.29
N TRP A 159 5.71 -1.55 -7.36
CA TRP A 159 7.06 -1.06 -7.63
C TRP A 159 8.11 -2.16 -7.41
N THR A 160 7.67 -3.42 -7.41
CA THR A 160 8.49 -4.63 -7.29
C THR A 160 8.00 -5.67 -8.29
N ASP A 161 8.74 -6.76 -8.48
CA ASP A 161 8.37 -7.82 -9.43
C ASP A 161 7.27 -8.77 -8.91
N LEU A 162 6.92 -8.72 -7.61
CA LEU A 162 5.84 -9.50 -7.03
C LEU A 162 4.53 -9.31 -7.81
N LYS A 163 3.84 -10.43 -8.08
CA LYS A 163 2.47 -10.49 -8.57
C LYS A 163 1.71 -11.57 -7.81
N TYR A 164 0.42 -11.34 -7.60
CA TYR A 164 -0.51 -12.29 -6.97
C TYR A 164 -1.24 -13.13 -8.00
#